data_AF-A0A523SL94-F1
#
_entry.id   AF-A0A523SL94-F1
#
_cell.length_a   1.000
_cell.length_b   1.000
_cell.length_c   1.000
_cell.angle_alpha   90.00
_cell.angle_beta   90.00
_cell.angle_gamma   90.00
#
_symmetry.space_group_name_H-M   'P 1'
#
loop_
_entity.id
_entity.type
_entity.pdbx_description
1 polymer ?
#
loop_
_entity_poly.entity_id
_entity_poly.type
_entity_poly.pdbx_seq_one_letter_code
_entity_poly.pdbx_strand_id
1 'polypeptide(L)'
;MIQILELLAFVAIGLMAITIPTYAIGAPVQARETLLILKEMKRRKKALSSKLELLARGDASADALRKEIDRYEKDISELGSRKKSLSVKGAVGYPFASFLLALFSASCGIYIYPIQSEICVVGSVFFNGIGIYLLKRSLIAIEKAVMRPKEELLPKFRTSFLNGSKTEEYNAEKEVKVELVVHNDGDEVAENVLVMFAFPPEFETQPGLGYEIVKQLPTSQHPEYNAVTFRTKIIHSRLTMTLSPVTLKTPKVKKSYLIPVNIRAQKIRVYEDKLEIKII
;
A
#
# COMPACT_ATOMS: atom_id res chain seq x y z
N MET A 1 -11.63 -35.86 35.09
CA MET A 1 -12.17 -34.48 35.20
C MET A 1 -11.06 -33.45 35.36
N ILE A 2 -10.22 -33.54 36.39
CA ILE A 2 -9.05 -32.64 36.55
C ILE A 2 -8.13 -32.67 35.32
N GLN A 3 -7.76 -33.86 34.83
CA GLN A 3 -6.95 -34.00 33.61
C GLN A 3 -7.56 -33.32 32.36
N ILE A 4 -8.89 -33.28 32.26
CA ILE A 4 -9.59 -32.62 31.14
C ILE A 4 -9.46 -31.09 31.28
N LEU A 5 -9.63 -30.58 32.49
CA LEU A 5 -9.48 -29.15 32.78
C LEU A 5 -8.04 -28.68 32.59
N GLU A 6 -7.04 -29.48 33.00
CA GLU A 6 -5.63 -29.24 32.73
C GLU A 6 -5.35 -29.17 31.23
N LEU A 7 -5.86 -30.13 30.45
CA LEU A 7 -5.73 -30.13 29.01
C LEU A 7 -6.35 -28.86 28.38
N LEU A 8 -7.56 -28.48 28.82
CA LEU A 8 -8.24 -27.27 28.34
C LEU A 8 -7.48 -25.99 28.69
N ALA A 9 -6.84 -25.94 29.87
CA ALA A 9 -5.96 -24.84 30.27
C ALA A 9 -4.72 -24.76 29.37
N PHE A 10 -4.05 -25.90 29.11
CA PHE A 10 -2.90 -25.94 28.19
C PHE A 10 -3.28 -25.52 26.77
N VAL A 11 -4.45 -25.96 26.27
CA VAL A 11 -4.97 -25.53 24.97
C VAL A 11 -5.19 -24.02 24.94
N ALA A 12 -5.82 -23.44 25.97
CA ALA A 12 -6.05 -22.00 26.05
C ALA A 12 -4.71 -21.22 26.04
N ILE A 13 -3.71 -21.67 26.81
CA ILE A 13 -2.36 -21.07 26.84
C ILE A 13 -1.69 -21.13 25.46
N GLY A 14 -1.73 -22.29 24.80
CA GLY A 14 -1.19 -22.46 23.45
C GLY A 14 -1.88 -21.54 22.44
N LEU A 15 -3.20 -21.43 22.49
CA LEU A 15 -3.98 -20.55 21.61
C LEU A 15 -3.71 -19.07 21.89
N MET A 16 -3.53 -18.68 23.14
CA MET A 16 -3.09 -17.32 23.50
C MET A 16 -1.72 -16.99 22.89
N ALA A 17 -0.75 -17.92 22.92
CA ALA A 17 0.56 -17.70 22.34
C ALA A 17 0.50 -17.41 20.83
N ILE A 18 -0.41 -18.05 20.08
CA ILE A 18 -0.61 -17.84 18.64
C ILE A 18 -1.13 -16.42 18.32
N THR A 19 -1.84 -15.77 19.26
CA THR A 19 -2.35 -14.42 19.04
C THR A 19 -1.22 -13.38 18.91
N ILE A 20 -0.05 -13.61 19.50
CA ILE A 20 1.10 -12.69 19.47
C ILE A 20 1.76 -12.65 18.06
N PRO A 21 2.15 -13.77 17.42
CA PRO A 21 2.58 -13.75 16.02
C PRO A 21 1.51 -13.21 15.07
N THR A 22 0.24 -13.51 15.34
CA THR A 22 -0.89 -12.99 14.55
C THR A 22 -0.97 -11.46 14.63
N TYR A 23 -0.70 -10.88 15.80
CA TYR A 23 -0.57 -9.43 15.97
C TYR A 23 0.59 -8.86 15.15
N ALA A 24 1.77 -9.47 15.23
CA ALA A 24 2.98 -8.99 14.54
C ALA A 24 2.79 -8.96 13.02
N ILE A 25 2.08 -9.94 12.46
CA ILE A 25 1.73 -9.99 11.03
C ILE A 25 0.57 -9.04 10.71
N GLY A 26 -0.44 -9.00 11.58
CA GLY A 26 -1.68 -8.26 11.36
C GLY A 26 -1.54 -6.74 11.48
N ALA A 27 -0.72 -6.23 12.42
CA ALA A 27 -0.60 -4.80 12.69
C ALA A 27 -0.08 -3.98 11.49
N PRO A 28 0.98 -4.40 10.78
CA PRO A 28 1.42 -3.73 9.54
C PRO A 28 0.34 -3.76 8.45
N VAL A 29 -0.35 -4.89 8.31
CA VAL A 29 -1.42 -5.07 7.30
C VAL A 29 -2.63 -4.21 7.61
N GLN A 30 -3.01 -4.10 8.88
CA GLN A 30 -4.16 -3.32 9.34
C GLN A 30 -3.99 -1.83 9.05
N ALA A 31 -2.83 -1.26 9.38
CA ALA A 31 -2.58 0.16 9.15
C ALA A 31 -2.78 0.51 7.66
N ARG A 32 -2.29 -0.38 6.79
CA ARG A 32 -2.42 -0.28 5.32
C ARG A 32 -3.86 -0.46 4.84
N GLU A 33 -4.53 -1.54 5.22
CA GLU A 33 -5.90 -1.85 4.78
C GLU A 33 -6.93 -0.86 5.33
N THR A 34 -6.73 -0.32 6.52
CA THR A 34 -7.66 0.66 7.09
C THR A 34 -7.77 1.90 6.20
N LEU A 35 -6.65 2.37 5.63
CA LEU A 35 -6.63 3.49 4.70
C LEU A 35 -7.33 3.15 3.38
N LEU A 36 -7.11 1.94 2.85
CA LEU A 36 -7.77 1.45 1.64
C LEU A 36 -9.28 1.35 1.81
N ILE A 37 -9.73 0.69 2.88
CA ILE A 37 -11.16 0.53 3.18
C ILE A 37 -11.82 1.90 3.35
N LEU A 38 -11.16 2.85 4.04
CA LEU A 38 -11.69 4.21 4.17
C LEU A 38 -11.78 4.96 2.83
N LYS A 39 -10.78 4.82 1.95
CA LYS A 39 -10.82 5.40 0.60
C LYS A 39 -11.94 4.77 -0.24
N GLU A 40 -12.08 3.45 -0.19
CA GLU A 40 -13.11 2.72 -0.92
C GLU A 40 -14.51 3.10 -0.42
N MET A 41 -14.71 3.21 0.90
CA MET A 41 -15.95 3.71 1.50
C MET A 41 -16.27 5.14 1.05
N LYS A 42 -15.28 6.06 1.04
CA LYS A 42 -15.47 7.43 0.55
C LYS A 42 -15.84 7.45 -0.94
N ARG A 43 -15.16 6.66 -1.76
CA ARG A 43 -15.43 6.57 -3.21
C ARG A 43 -16.83 6.04 -3.47
N ARG A 44 -17.25 4.96 -2.79
CA ARG A 44 -18.59 4.39 -2.91
C ARG A 44 -19.67 5.35 -2.42
N LYS A 45 -19.44 6.05 -1.30
CA LYS A 45 -20.37 7.08 -0.80
C LYS A 45 -20.54 8.22 -1.81
N LYS A 46 -19.46 8.68 -2.46
CA LYS A 46 -19.51 9.70 -3.50
C LYS A 46 -20.21 9.20 -4.78
N ALA A 47 -19.94 7.96 -5.19
CA ALA A 47 -20.63 7.36 -6.33
C ALA A 47 -22.13 7.21 -6.08
N LEU A 48 -22.52 6.84 -4.86
CA LEU A 48 -23.91 6.77 -4.43
C LEU A 48 -24.56 8.16 -4.42
N SER A 49 -23.92 9.18 -3.84
CA SER A 49 -24.49 10.54 -3.84
C SER A 49 -24.70 11.06 -5.26
N SER A 50 -23.73 10.86 -6.17
CA SER A 50 -23.88 11.26 -7.57
C SER A 50 -24.96 10.45 -8.30
N LYS A 51 -25.09 9.14 -8.04
CA LYS A 51 -26.18 8.33 -8.60
C LYS A 51 -27.55 8.74 -8.06
N LEU A 52 -27.66 9.06 -6.77
CA LEU A 52 -28.88 9.55 -6.14
C LEU A 52 -29.28 10.91 -6.70
N GLU A 53 -28.34 11.82 -6.93
CA GLU A 53 -28.60 13.11 -7.59
C GLU A 53 -29.10 12.95 -9.03
N LEU A 54 -28.54 12.00 -9.79
CA LEU A 54 -28.98 11.70 -11.15
C LEU A 54 -30.38 11.06 -11.17
N LEU A 55 -30.65 10.13 -10.26
CA LEU A 55 -31.94 9.47 -10.13
C LEU A 55 -33.02 10.39 -9.55
N ALA A 56 -32.66 11.36 -8.71
CA ALA A 56 -33.59 12.38 -8.21
C ALA A 56 -33.96 13.42 -9.29
N ARG A 57 -33.15 13.55 -10.35
CA ARG A 57 -33.43 14.40 -11.52
C ARG A 57 -34.23 13.70 -12.62
N GLY A 58 -34.41 12.37 -12.53
CA GLY A 58 -35.29 11.60 -13.40
C GLY A 58 -36.49 11.04 -12.63
N ASP A 59 -37.55 10.63 -13.32
CA ASP A 59 -38.70 9.93 -12.71
C ASP A 59 -38.33 8.47 -12.36
N ALA A 60 -37.31 8.28 -11.53
CA ALA A 60 -36.92 6.97 -11.04
C ALA A 60 -37.91 6.49 -9.96
N SER A 61 -38.45 5.28 -10.14
CA SER A 61 -39.35 4.67 -9.16
C SER A 61 -38.67 4.53 -7.79
N ALA A 62 -39.37 4.93 -6.72
CA ALA A 62 -38.88 4.93 -5.35
C ALA A 62 -38.37 3.55 -4.88
N ASP A 63 -38.90 2.47 -5.45
CA ASP A 63 -38.48 1.10 -5.13
C ASP A 63 -37.10 0.73 -5.68
N ALA A 64 -36.71 1.29 -6.84
CA ALA A 64 -35.39 1.08 -7.41
C ALA A 64 -34.32 1.79 -6.58
N LEU A 65 -34.61 3.02 -6.14
CA LEU A 65 -33.79 3.81 -5.23
C LEU A 65 -33.58 3.10 -3.88
N ARG A 66 -34.65 2.55 -3.31
CA ARG A 66 -34.59 1.83 -2.02
C ARG A 66 -33.75 0.56 -2.09
N LYS A 67 -33.91 -0.26 -3.14
CA LYS A 67 -33.08 -1.46 -3.35
C LYS A 67 -31.61 -1.13 -3.53
N GLU A 68 -31.28 -0.01 -4.19
CA GLU A 68 -29.89 0.40 -4.37
C GLU A 68 -29.29 0.87 -3.04
N ILE A 69 -30.02 1.66 -2.25
CA ILE A 69 -29.61 2.05 -0.89
C ILE A 69 -29.34 0.83 -0.01
N ASP A 70 -30.26 -0.14 0.04
CA ASP A 70 -30.10 -1.36 0.85
C ASP A 70 -28.87 -2.17 0.45
N ARG A 71 -28.59 -2.27 -0.86
CA ARG A 71 -27.37 -2.93 -1.36
C ARG A 71 -26.12 -2.19 -0.89
N TYR A 72 -26.11 -0.85 -0.94
CA TYR A 72 -24.97 -0.06 -0.48
C TYR A 72 -24.77 -0.12 1.04
N GLU A 73 -25.84 -0.14 1.83
CA GLU A 73 -25.74 -0.34 3.27
C GLU A 73 -25.14 -1.70 3.60
N LYS A 74 -25.55 -2.74 2.87
CA LYS A 74 -24.97 -4.08 3.01
C LYS A 74 -23.47 -4.07 2.69
N ASP A 75 -23.06 -3.46 1.58
CA ASP A 75 -21.65 -3.34 1.20
C ASP A 75 -20.83 -2.56 2.26
N ILE A 76 -21.37 -1.46 2.79
CA ILE A 76 -20.73 -0.67 3.85
C ILE A 76 -20.61 -1.49 5.13
N SER A 77 -21.64 -2.26 5.49
CA SER A 77 -21.63 -3.13 6.66
C SER A 77 -20.58 -4.25 6.53
N GLU A 78 -20.42 -4.81 5.33
CA GLU A 78 -19.44 -5.85 5.04
C GLU A 78 -18.01 -5.28 5.15
N LEU A 79 -17.76 -4.12 4.54
CA LEU A 79 -16.49 -3.38 4.65
C LEU A 79 -16.17 -3.00 6.10
N GLY A 80 -17.18 -2.55 6.85
CA GLY A 80 -17.06 -2.24 8.27
C GLY A 80 -16.71 -3.48 9.12
N SER A 81 -17.35 -4.61 8.83
CA SER A 81 -17.07 -5.88 9.50
C SER A 81 -15.64 -6.37 9.21
N ARG A 82 -15.16 -6.20 7.96
CA ARG A 82 -13.80 -6.52 7.53
C ARG A 82 -12.78 -5.62 8.22
N LYS A 83 -13.06 -4.32 8.33
CA LYS A 83 -12.24 -3.37 9.10
C LYS A 83 -12.17 -3.76 10.57
N LYS A 84 -13.29 -4.21 11.17
CA LYS A 84 -13.33 -4.66 12.57
C LYS A 84 -12.53 -5.94 12.77
N SER A 85 -12.59 -6.92 11.85
CA SER A 85 -11.78 -8.15 11.93
C SER A 85 -10.29 -7.92 11.66
N LEU A 86 -9.95 -6.94 10.84
CA LEU A 86 -8.56 -6.52 10.62
C LEU A 86 -8.00 -5.66 11.76
N SER A 87 -8.86 -5.12 12.62
CA SER A 87 -8.43 -4.28 13.75
C SER A 87 -7.65 -5.09 14.79
N VAL A 88 -6.64 -4.51 15.44
CA VAL A 88 -5.91 -5.11 16.58
C VAL A 88 -6.87 -5.70 17.60
N LYS A 89 -7.96 -4.98 17.89
CA LYS A 89 -9.00 -5.44 18.83
C LYS A 89 -9.73 -6.68 18.30
N GLY A 90 -9.97 -6.76 17.00
CA GLY A 90 -10.62 -7.90 16.34
C GLY A 90 -9.73 -9.11 16.17
N ALA A 91 -8.50 -8.89 15.68
CA ALA A 91 -7.55 -9.94 15.31
C ALA A 91 -6.88 -10.59 16.52
N VAL A 92 -6.73 -9.84 17.61
CA VAL A 92 -5.94 -10.25 18.77
C VAL A 92 -6.74 -10.09 20.04
N GLY A 93 -7.33 -8.91 20.27
CA GLY A 93 -8.03 -8.58 21.51
C GLY A 93 -9.19 -9.54 21.84
N TYR A 94 -10.13 -9.74 20.91
CA TYR A 94 -11.29 -10.60 21.17
C TYR A 94 -10.94 -12.10 21.28
N PRO A 95 -10.12 -12.69 20.39
CA PRO A 95 -9.67 -14.06 20.59
C PRO A 95 -8.92 -14.25 21.92
N PHE A 96 -8.00 -13.35 22.24
CA PHE A 96 -7.20 -13.42 23.48
C PHE A 96 -8.08 -13.32 24.73
N ALA A 97 -9.03 -12.39 24.78
CA ALA A 97 -9.98 -12.28 25.88
C ALA A 97 -10.83 -13.55 26.03
N SER A 98 -11.25 -14.17 24.92
CA SER A 98 -11.99 -15.43 24.93
C SER A 98 -11.14 -16.57 25.51
N PHE A 99 -9.87 -16.69 25.12
CA PHE A 99 -8.97 -17.72 25.65
C PHE A 99 -8.63 -17.48 27.13
N LEU A 100 -8.50 -16.23 27.56
CA LEU A 100 -8.34 -15.89 28.99
C LEU A 100 -9.56 -16.33 29.81
N LEU A 101 -10.78 -16.10 29.33
CA LEU A 101 -11.99 -16.58 29.99
C LEU A 101 -12.06 -18.11 30.02
N ALA A 102 -11.61 -18.77 28.96
CA ALA A 102 -11.53 -20.23 28.91
C ALA A 102 -10.54 -20.80 29.94
N LEU A 103 -9.37 -20.15 30.09
CA LEU A 103 -8.34 -20.50 31.08
C LEU A 103 -8.84 -20.25 32.50
N PHE A 104 -9.50 -19.11 32.74
CA PHE A 104 -10.09 -18.78 34.03
C PHE A 104 -11.14 -19.82 34.43
N SER A 105 -12.05 -20.17 33.51
CA SER A 105 -13.05 -21.22 33.72
C SER A 105 -12.40 -22.57 34.05
N ALA A 106 -11.35 -22.96 33.32
CA ALA A 106 -10.63 -24.20 33.57
C ALA A 106 -9.94 -24.21 34.95
N SER A 107 -9.30 -23.09 35.31
CA SER A 107 -8.61 -22.93 36.59
C SER A 107 -9.58 -22.99 37.76
N CYS A 108 -10.71 -22.27 37.69
CA CYS A 108 -11.77 -22.35 38.69
C CYS A 108 -12.32 -23.78 38.84
N GLY A 109 -12.48 -24.50 37.73
CA GLY A 109 -12.93 -25.90 37.74
C GLY A 109 -11.98 -26.84 38.48
N ILE A 110 -10.67 -26.57 38.45
CA ILE A 110 -9.65 -27.34 39.19
C ILE A 110 -9.77 -27.06 40.69
N TYR A 111 -9.94 -25.79 41.08
CA TYR A 111 -10.02 -25.39 42.50
C TYR A 111 -11.33 -25.80 43.20
N ILE A 112 -12.46 -25.84 42.48
CA ILE A 112 -13.80 -26.13 43.04
C ILE A 112 -14.16 -27.62 42.89
N TYR A 113 -13.23 -28.44 42.38
CA TYR A 113 -13.44 -29.87 42.25
C TYR A 113 -13.71 -30.52 43.62
N PRO A 114 -14.75 -31.38 43.78
CA PRO A 114 -15.59 -32.00 42.74
C PRO A 114 -16.98 -31.38 42.50
N ILE A 115 -17.38 -30.33 43.23
CA ILE A 115 -18.81 -29.97 43.39
C ILE A 115 -19.45 -29.37 42.12
N GLN A 116 -18.69 -28.62 41.31
CA GLN A 116 -19.22 -27.90 40.13
C GLN A 116 -18.33 -28.00 38.87
N SER A 117 -17.46 -29.01 38.80
CA SER A 117 -16.46 -29.10 37.72
C SER A 117 -17.03 -29.27 36.30
N GLU A 118 -18.26 -29.78 36.13
CA GLU A 118 -18.87 -29.96 34.80
C GLU A 118 -19.20 -28.63 34.13
N ILE A 119 -19.72 -27.66 34.88
CA ILE A 119 -20.06 -26.32 34.37
C ILE A 119 -18.78 -25.61 33.90
N CYS A 120 -17.68 -25.75 34.66
CA CYS A 120 -16.39 -25.18 34.31
C CYS A 120 -15.78 -25.80 33.04
N VAL A 121 -15.96 -27.12 32.83
CA VAL A 121 -15.56 -27.80 31.59
C VAL A 121 -16.35 -27.24 30.40
N VAL A 122 -17.69 -27.19 30.50
CA VAL A 122 -18.55 -26.67 29.43
C VAL A 122 -18.21 -25.21 29.10
N GLY A 123 -18.03 -24.37 30.12
CA GLY A 123 -17.63 -22.97 29.95
C GLY A 123 -16.28 -22.84 29.25
N SER A 124 -15.28 -23.64 29.65
CA SER A 124 -13.95 -23.59 29.05
C SER A 124 -13.95 -24.04 27.59
N VAL A 125 -14.70 -25.10 27.25
CA VAL A 125 -14.88 -25.54 25.85
C VAL A 125 -15.57 -24.46 25.02
N PHE A 126 -16.64 -23.84 25.55
CA PHE A 126 -17.40 -22.79 24.87
C PHE A 126 -16.54 -21.58 24.54
N PHE A 127 -15.78 -21.05 25.52
CA PHE A 127 -14.91 -19.89 25.31
C PHE A 127 -13.72 -20.20 24.41
N ASN A 128 -13.16 -21.41 24.46
CA ASN A 128 -12.14 -21.84 23.49
C ASN A 128 -12.71 -21.87 22.06
N GLY A 129 -13.92 -22.42 21.88
CA GLY A 129 -14.60 -22.46 20.58
C GLY A 129 -14.84 -21.07 19.98
N ILE A 130 -15.34 -20.13 20.79
CA ILE A 130 -15.52 -18.73 20.37
C ILE A 130 -14.18 -18.10 19.97
N GLY A 131 -13.14 -18.29 20.79
CA GLY A 131 -11.82 -17.74 20.51
C GLY A 131 -11.23 -18.26 19.20
N ILE A 132 -11.33 -19.57 18.94
CA ILE A 132 -10.88 -20.19 17.67
C ILE A 132 -11.66 -19.63 16.49
N TYR A 133 -12.99 -19.48 16.59
CA TYR A 133 -13.81 -18.91 15.53
C TYR A 133 -13.39 -17.48 15.18
N LEU A 134 -13.18 -16.64 16.20
CA LEU A 134 -12.74 -15.26 16.03
C LEU A 134 -11.32 -15.18 15.44
N LEU A 135 -10.42 -16.05 15.90
CA LEU A 135 -9.05 -16.15 15.37
C LEU A 135 -9.05 -16.54 13.89
N LYS A 136 -9.81 -17.59 13.53
CA LYS A 136 -9.97 -18.04 12.13
C LYS A 136 -10.47 -16.91 11.23
N ARG A 137 -11.53 -16.20 11.66
CA ARG A 137 -12.09 -15.08 10.88
C ARG A 137 -11.04 -13.99 10.65
N SER A 138 -10.20 -13.72 11.63
CA SER A 138 -9.15 -12.71 11.56
C SER A 138 -8.00 -13.14 10.65
N LEU A 139 -7.56 -14.40 10.73
CA LEU A 139 -6.54 -14.96 9.85
C LEU A 139 -6.96 -14.90 8.37
N ILE A 140 -8.21 -15.27 8.06
CA ILE A 140 -8.76 -15.16 6.68
C ILE A 140 -8.76 -13.70 6.22
N ALA A 141 -9.09 -12.75 7.10
CA ALA A 141 -9.09 -11.33 6.75
C ALA A 141 -7.66 -10.83 6.47
N ILE A 142 -6.68 -11.24 7.26
CA ILE A 142 -5.25 -10.94 7.06
C ILE A 142 -4.77 -11.56 5.75
N GLU A 143 -5.07 -12.82 5.47
CA GLU A 143 -4.69 -13.50 4.23
C GLU A 143 -5.25 -12.77 3.01
N LYS A 144 -6.54 -12.45 3.00
CA LYS A 144 -7.18 -11.69 1.91
C LYS A 144 -6.59 -10.28 1.73
N ALA A 145 -6.11 -9.66 2.80
CA ALA A 145 -5.44 -8.37 2.74
C ALA A 145 -4.02 -8.49 2.18
N VAL A 146 -3.28 -9.53 2.57
CA VAL A 146 -1.92 -9.79 2.06
C VAL A 146 -1.94 -10.16 0.58
N MET A 147 -2.95 -10.91 0.14
CA MET A 147 -3.13 -11.35 -1.24
C MET A 147 -3.68 -10.27 -2.20
N ARG A 148 -4.15 -9.12 -1.69
CA ARG A 148 -4.65 -8.03 -2.55
C ARG A 148 -3.47 -7.47 -3.38
N PRO A 149 -3.61 -7.34 -4.71
CA PRO A 149 -2.49 -6.99 -5.58
C PRO A 149 -1.84 -5.67 -5.12
N LYS A 150 -0.54 -5.74 -4.83
CA LYS A 150 0.26 -4.62 -4.29
C LYS A 150 0.31 -3.41 -5.23
N GLU A 151 -0.04 -3.60 -6.50
CA GLU A 151 0.09 -2.64 -7.59
C GLU A 151 -0.76 -1.38 -7.43
N GLU A 152 -1.97 -1.46 -6.85
CA GLU A 152 -2.80 -0.26 -6.63
C GLU A 152 -2.18 0.74 -5.64
N LEU A 153 -1.22 0.29 -4.83
CA LEU A 153 -0.61 1.07 -3.76
C LEU A 153 0.84 1.47 -4.03
N LEU A 154 1.46 0.99 -5.11
CA LEU A 154 2.84 1.37 -5.41
C LEU A 154 2.92 2.89 -5.70
N PRO A 155 4.05 3.54 -5.37
CA PRO A 155 4.36 4.86 -5.89
C PRO A 155 4.15 4.91 -7.40
N LYS A 156 3.45 5.93 -7.88
CA LYS A 156 3.23 6.14 -9.31
C LYS A 156 4.04 7.34 -9.72
N PHE A 157 5.12 7.09 -10.45
CA PHE A 157 5.97 8.17 -10.87
C PHE A 157 5.49 8.76 -12.18
N ARG A 158 5.76 10.04 -12.36
CA ARG A 158 5.70 10.73 -13.65
C ARG A 158 6.88 11.68 -13.71
N THR A 159 7.53 11.75 -14.87
CA THR A 159 8.60 12.74 -15.08
C THR A 159 8.15 13.84 -16.03
N SER A 160 8.69 15.04 -15.81
CA SER A 160 8.47 16.21 -16.67
C SER A 160 9.65 17.17 -16.57
N PHE A 161 9.72 18.12 -17.49
CA PHE A 161 10.51 19.33 -17.30
C PHE A 161 9.83 20.25 -16.27
N LEU A 162 10.51 21.31 -15.84
CA LEU A 162 9.96 22.26 -14.86
C LEU A 162 8.65 22.91 -15.32
N ASN A 163 8.52 23.14 -16.63
CA ASN A 163 7.30 23.66 -17.25
C ASN A 163 6.11 22.67 -17.24
N GLY A 164 6.29 21.45 -16.72
CA GLY A 164 5.26 20.39 -16.66
C GLY A 164 5.10 19.58 -17.96
N SER A 165 5.79 19.96 -19.04
CA SER A 165 5.81 19.27 -20.32
C SER A 165 6.71 18.03 -20.29
N LYS A 166 6.44 17.08 -21.20
CA LYS A 166 7.38 15.98 -21.52
C LYS A 166 8.35 16.32 -22.64
N THR A 167 8.16 17.47 -23.29
CA THR A 167 8.96 17.94 -24.41
C THR A 167 9.47 19.35 -24.14
N GLU A 168 10.74 19.60 -24.41
CA GLU A 168 11.36 20.92 -24.30
C GLU A 168 12.27 21.22 -25.50
N GLU A 169 12.37 22.50 -25.86
CA GLU A 169 13.07 22.96 -27.05
C GLU A 169 14.31 23.78 -26.67
N TYR A 170 15.44 23.46 -27.29
CA TYR A 170 16.70 24.16 -27.06
C TYR A 170 17.40 24.47 -28.38
N ASN A 171 18.15 25.58 -28.40
CA ASN A 171 18.98 25.92 -29.57
C ASN A 171 20.18 24.97 -29.67
N ALA A 172 20.58 24.64 -30.91
CA ALA A 172 21.79 23.88 -31.18
C ALA A 172 23.07 24.56 -30.64
N GLU A 173 24.05 23.74 -30.25
CA GLU A 173 25.41 24.13 -29.80
C GLU A 173 25.44 25.15 -28.64
N LYS A 174 24.41 25.19 -27.81
CA LYS A 174 24.37 26.03 -26.59
C LYS A 174 24.54 25.19 -25.34
N GLU A 175 25.18 25.78 -24.34
CA GLU A 175 25.13 25.26 -22.99
C GLU A 175 23.80 25.64 -22.36
N VAL A 176 23.08 24.65 -21.85
CA VAL A 176 21.74 24.80 -21.29
C VAL A 176 21.65 24.10 -19.94
N LYS A 177 20.83 24.66 -19.05
CA LYS A 177 20.48 24.03 -17.78
C LYS A 177 19.09 23.44 -17.91
N VAL A 178 19.00 22.12 -17.85
CA VAL A 178 17.75 21.38 -17.97
C VAL A 178 17.21 21.10 -16.58
N GLU A 179 16.03 21.64 -16.29
CA GLU A 179 15.37 21.49 -14.99
C GLU A 179 14.37 20.34 -15.05
N LEU A 180 14.66 19.29 -14.28
CA LEU A 180 13.92 18.03 -14.30
C LEU A 180 13.09 17.88 -13.03
N VAL A 181 11.91 17.29 -13.19
CA VAL A 181 10.94 17.12 -12.12
C VAL A 181 10.43 15.68 -12.09
N VAL A 182 10.34 15.12 -10.88
CA VAL A 182 9.74 13.81 -10.63
C VAL A 182 8.54 13.97 -9.72
N HIS A 183 7.39 13.54 -10.20
CA HIS A 183 6.13 13.52 -9.47
C HIS A 183 5.91 12.12 -8.91
N ASN A 184 5.48 12.03 -7.65
CA ASN A 184 4.90 10.80 -7.11
C ASN A 184 3.39 10.99 -7.00
N ASP A 185 2.66 10.66 -8.06
CA ASP A 185 1.19 10.68 -8.11
C ASP A 185 0.57 9.51 -7.31
N GLY A 186 1.41 8.62 -6.79
CA GLY A 186 1.01 7.50 -5.95
C GLY A 186 0.56 7.94 -4.55
N ASP A 187 -0.17 7.03 -3.91
CA ASP A 187 -0.67 7.21 -2.55
C ASP A 187 0.30 6.67 -1.47
N GLU A 188 1.46 6.14 -1.87
CA GLU A 188 2.51 5.63 -1.00
C GLU A 188 3.79 6.45 -1.16
N VAL A 189 4.54 6.58 -0.07
CA VAL A 189 5.86 7.19 -0.04
C VAL A 189 6.85 6.30 -0.80
N ALA A 190 7.68 6.89 -1.65
CA ALA A 190 8.80 6.20 -2.26
C ALA A 190 10.06 6.37 -1.41
N GLU A 191 10.69 5.27 -1.03
CA GLU A 191 11.92 5.26 -0.24
C GLU A 191 13.10 4.80 -1.10
N ASN A 192 14.31 5.28 -0.80
CA ASN A 192 15.56 4.94 -1.49
C ASN A 192 15.44 5.06 -3.01
N VAL A 193 15.02 6.24 -3.47
CA VAL A 193 14.72 6.49 -4.88
C VAL A 193 15.99 6.85 -5.64
N LEU A 194 16.25 6.10 -6.71
CA LEU A 194 17.27 6.38 -7.71
C LEU A 194 16.57 6.75 -9.00
N VAL A 195 16.80 7.97 -9.48
CA VAL A 195 16.28 8.46 -10.77
C VAL A 195 17.44 8.56 -11.73
N MET A 196 17.30 8.00 -12.92
CA MET A 196 18.34 7.99 -13.95
C MET A 196 17.78 8.56 -15.24
N PHE A 197 18.39 9.62 -15.77
CA PHE A 197 18.10 10.17 -17.09
C PHE A 197 19.24 9.79 -18.02
N ALA A 198 18.97 8.97 -19.03
CA ALA A 198 19.97 8.56 -19.99
C ALA A 198 20.01 9.56 -21.16
N PHE A 199 21.09 10.32 -21.28
CA PHE A 199 21.29 11.24 -22.38
C PHE A 199 22.05 10.55 -23.53
N PRO A 200 21.61 10.73 -24.79
CA PRO A 200 22.32 10.25 -25.96
C PRO A 200 23.77 10.78 -26.01
N PRO A 201 24.70 10.04 -26.64
CA PRO A 201 26.11 10.44 -26.71
C PRO A 201 26.34 11.78 -27.41
N GLU A 202 25.38 12.27 -28.21
CA GLU A 202 25.46 13.58 -28.85
C GLU A 202 25.34 14.75 -27.85
N PHE A 203 24.81 14.51 -26.64
CA PHE A 203 24.79 15.50 -25.57
C PHE A 203 26.04 15.40 -24.71
N GLU A 204 26.71 16.53 -24.50
CA GLU A 204 27.82 16.63 -23.56
C GLU A 204 27.27 16.95 -22.17
N THR A 205 27.20 15.93 -21.31
CA THR A 205 26.75 16.09 -19.91
C THR A 205 27.89 16.65 -19.06
N GLN A 206 27.67 17.79 -18.40
CA GLN A 206 28.67 18.40 -17.53
C GLN A 206 28.43 18.01 -16.06
N PRO A 207 29.50 17.81 -15.26
CA PRO A 207 29.36 17.51 -13.83
C PRO A 207 28.73 18.71 -13.10
N GLY A 208 27.86 18.42 -12.13
CA GLY A 208 27.14 19.43 -11.37
C GLY A 208 26.83 18.99 -9.94
N LEU A 209 26.21 19.87 -9.17
CA LEU A 209 25.86 19.61 -7.78
C LEU A 209 24.55 18.83 -7.67
N GLY A 210 24.57 17.70 -6.98
CA GLY A 210 23.37 16.91 -6.66
C GLY A 210 23.03 15.79 -7.65
N TYR A 211 23.91 15.50 -8.60
CA TYR A 211 23.81 14.32 -9.47
C TYR A 211 25.18 13.72 -9.79
N GLU A 212 25.18 12.46 -10.19
CA GLU A 212 26.37 11.74 -10.66
C GLU A 212 26.17 11.33 -12.13
N ILE A 213 27.21 11.52 -12.96
CA ILE A 213 27.22 11.02 -14.33
C ILE A 213 27.83 9.62 -14.34
N VAL A 214 27.10 8.65 -14.85
CA VAL A 214 27.47 7.24 -14.86
C VAL A 214 27.36 6.70 -16.28
N LYS A 215 28.46 6.14 -16.78
CA LYS A 215 28.46 5.42 -18.05
C LYS A 215 27.64 4.15 -17.92
N GLN A 216 26.74 3.90 -18.87
CA GLN A 216 25.90 2.71 -18.84
C GLN A 216 26.71 1.43 -19.07
N LEU A 217 26.28 0.33 -18.45
CA LEU A 217 26.87 -0.98 -18.66
C LEU A 217 26.49 -1.53 -20.05
N PRO A 218 27.33 -2.40 -20.67
CA PRO A 218 27.04 -3.02 -21.95
C PRO A 218 25.72 -3.80 -22.00
N THR A 219 25.23 -4.28 -20.86
CA THR A 219 23.98 -5.03 -20.72
C THR A 219 22.74 -4.15 -20.55
N SER A 220 22.88 -2.82 -20.54
CA SER A 220 21.75 -1.90 -20.44
C SER A 220 21.00 -1.78 -21.79
N GLN A 221 19.80 -1.21 -21.78
CA GLN A 221 19.04 -0.96 -23.02
C GLN A 221 19.72 0.11 -23.91
N HIS A 222 20.55 0.98 -23.32
CA HIS A 222 21.22 2.10 -24.00
C HIS A 222 22.67 2.24 -23.50
N PRO A 223 23.56 1.28 -23.85
CA PRO A 223 24.93 1.23 -23.33
C PRO A 223 25.80 2.42 -23.78
N GLU A 224 25.44 3.05 -24.89
CA GLU A 224 26.11 4.21 -25.46
C GLU A 224 25.71 5.55 -24.80
N TYR A 225 24.71 5.54 -23.91
CA TYR A 225 24.20 6.75 -23.28
C TYR A 225 24.97 7.05 -21.98
N ASN A 226 25.09 8.34 -21.66
CA ASN A 226 25.57 8.80 -20.36
C ASN A 226 24.36 9.02 -19.46
N ALA A 227 24.29 8.31 -18.33
CA ALA A 227 23.18 8.49 -17.40
C ALA A 227 23.52 9.52 -16.32
N VAL A 228 22.64 10.49 -16.15
CA VAL A 228 22.64 11.40 -15.01
C VAL A 228 21.77 10.79 -13.94
N THR A 229 22.35 10.56 -12.76
CA THR A 229 21.69 9.86 -11.66
C THR A 229 21.48 10.75 -10.45
N PHE A 230 20.29 10.69 -9.88
CA PHE A 230 19.88 11.40 -8.68
C PHE A 230 19.47 10.39 -7.61
N ARG A 231 19.97 10.57 -6.39
CA ARG A 231 19.62 9.72 -5.25
C ARG A 231 18.90 10.56 -4.21
N THR A 232 17.72 10.11 -3.82
CA THR A 232 16.99 10.68 -2.68
C THR A 232 16.52 9.58 -1.74
N LYS A 233 16.47 9.89 -0.44
CA LYS A 233 15.99 8.93 0.56
C LYS A 233 14.48 8.76 0.47
N ILE A 234 13.73 9.83 0.20
CA ILE A 234 12.28 9.85 0.31
C ILE A 234 11.67 10.78 -0.74
N ILE A 235 10.60 10.34 -1.40
CA ILE A 235 9.64 11.18 -2.12
C ILE A 235 8.26 10.90 -1.53
N HIS A 236 7.66 11.88 -0.85
CA HIS A 236 6.35 11.70 -0.24
C HIS A 236 5.24 11.50 -1.29
N SER A 237 4.15 10.88 -0.87
CA SER A 237 2.96 10.68 -1.71
C SER A 237 2.37 12.02 -2.15
N ARG A 238 1.99 12.13 -3.43
CA ARG A 238 1.38 13.31 -4.04
C ARG A 238 2.23 14.58 -3.96
N LEU A 239 3.54 14.41 -3.88
CA LEU A 239 4.48 15.52 -3.96
C LEU A 239 5.30 15.47 -5.23
N THR A 240 5.72 16.66 -5.62
CA THR A 240 6.61 16.92 -6.73
C THR A 240 7.99 17.24 -6.18
N MET A 241 9.01 16.56 -6.69
CA MET A 241 10.40 16.82 -6.34
C MET A 241 11.10 17.43 -7.55
N THR A 242 11.55 18.68 -7.40
CA THR A 242 12.44 19.33 -8.36
C THR A 242 13.86 18.83 -8.12
N LEU A 243 14.50 18.33 -9.17
CA LEU A 243 15.89 17.87 -9.14
C LEU A 243 16.85 19.05 -9.36
N SER A 244 18.12 18.85 -9.01
CA SER A 244 19.15 19.82 -9.39
C SER A 244 19.20 20.00 -10.92
N PRO A 245 19.36 21.23 -11.44
CA PRO A 245 19.46 21.46 -12.87
C PRO A 245 20.66 20.71 -13.47
N VAL A 246 20.44 19.99 -14.56
CA VAL A 246 21.50 19.28 -15.29
C VAL A 246 22.08 20.21 -16.33
N THR A 247 23.39 20.42 -16.28
CA THR A 247 24.07 21.26 -17.28
C THR A 247 24.50 20.38 -18.46
N LEU A 248 24.06 20.76 -19.66
CA LEU A 248 24.28 20.02 -20.90
C LEU A 248 24.75 20.97 -21.99
N LYS A 249 25.62 20.47 -22.88
CA LYS A 249 25.84 21.10 -24.19
C LYS A 249 24.96 20.42 -25.22
N THR A 250 24.14 21.19 -25.93
CA THR A 250 23.24 20.67 -26.95
C THR A 250 24.00 20.28 -28.23
N PRO A 251 23.54 19.23 -28.94
CA PRO A 251 24.19 18.78 -30.16
C PRO A 251 23.96 19.77 -31.31
N LYS A 252 24.83 19.66 -32.33
CA LYS A 252 24.71 20.44 -33.57
C LYS A 252 23.54 20.00 -34.46
N VAL A 253 23.21 18.71 -34.41
CA VAL A 253 22.19 18.12 -35.29
C VAL A 253 20.80 18.44 -34.76
N LYS A 254 20.06 19.23 -35.54
CA LYS A 254 18.65 19.57 -35.29
C LYS A 254 17.76 18.35 -35.52
N LYS A 255 17.37 17.70 -34.44
CA LYS A 255 16.40 16.60 -34.42
C LYS A 255 15.74 16.53 -33.04
N SER A 256 14.74 15.66 -32.93
CA SER A 256 14.19 15.27 -31.64
C SER A 256 15.00 14.12 -31.04
N TYR A 257 15.29 14.21 -29.75
CA TYR A 257 16.01 13.21 -28.97
C TYR A 257 15.12 12.71 -27.84
N LEU A 258 14.98 11.40 -27.74
CA LEU A 258 14.30 10.77 -26.61
C LEU A 258 15.30 10.53 -25.49
N ILE A 259 14.92 10.92 -24.28
CA ILE A 259 15.68 10.77 -23.05
C ILE A 259 14.96 9.72 -22.18
N PRO A 260 15.44 8.47 -22.18
CA PRO A 260 14.90 7.44 -21.30
C PRO A 260 15.09 7.81 -19.84
N VAL A 261 14.05 7.60 -19.04
CA VAL A 261 14.07 7.83 -17.59
C VAL A 261 13.77 6.53 -16.87
N ASN A 262 14.68 6.14 -16.00
CA ASN A 262 14.53 4.95 -15.16
C ASN A 262 14.47 5.37 -13.70
N ILE A 263 13.37 5.03 -13.03
CA ILE A 263 13.19 5.27 -11.60
C ILE A 263 13.19 3.93 -10.87
N ARG A 264 14.02 3.79 -9.86
CA ARG A 264 14.04 2.65 -8.93
C ARG A 264 13.72 3.16 -7.55
N ALA A 265 12.92 2.42 -6.81
CA ALA A 265 12.59 2.74 -5.42
C ALA A 265 12.40 1.44 -4.63
N GLN A 266 12.41 1.54 -3.30
CA GLN A 266 12.04 0.41 -2.46
C GLN A 266 10.62 -0.07 -2.84
N LYS A 267 10.47 -1.38 -3.10
CA LYS A 267 9.24 -2.05 -3.61
C LYS A 267 8.93 -1.87 -5.09
N ILE A 268 9.65 -1.02 -5.84
CA ILE A 268 9.52 -0.89 -7.30
C ILE A 268 10.84 -1.30 -7.95
N ARG A 269 10.84 -2.39 -8.73
CA ARG A 269 12.06 -2.86 -9.42
C ARG A 269 12.61 -1.80 -10.37
N VAL A 270 11.80 -1.39 -11.34
CA VAL A 270 12.10 -0.32 -12.31
C VAL A 270 10.76 0.26 -12.78
N TYR A 271 10.67 1.58 -12.83
CA TYR A 271 9.65 2.33 -13.55
C TYR A 271 10.33 3.06 -14.71
N GLU A 272 9.79 2.90 -15.91
CA GLU A 272 10.34 3.48 -17.14
C GLU A 272 9.43 4.60 -17.62
N ASP A 273 10.02 5.76 -17.93
CA ASP A 273 9.36 6.89 -18.56
C ASP A 273 10.28 7.47 -19.66
N LYS A 274 9.78 8.43 -20.44
CA LYS A 274 10.54 9.07 -21.51
C LYS A 274 10.24 10.56 -21.54
N LEU A 275 11.29 11.36 -21.69
CA LEU A 275 11.23 12.77 -22.02
C LEU A 275 11.75 13.00 -23.45
N GLU A 276 11.42 14.14 -24.02
CA GLU A 276 11.83 14.51 -25.38
C GLU A 276 12.52 15.88 -25.36
N ILE A 277 13.69 15.97 -25.97
CA ILE A 277 14.40 17.23 -26.19
C ILE A 277 14.47 17.48 -27.69
N LYS A 278 13.92 18.61 -28.13
CA LYS A 278 13.98 19.05 -29.53
C LYS A 278 15.05 20.11 -29.70
N ILE A 279 15.94 19.89 -30.66
CA ILE A 279 16.99 20.84 -31.00
C ILE A 279 16.58 21.64 -32.23
N ILE A 280 16.48 22.97 -32.06
CA ILE A 280 16.05 23.94 -33.09
C ILE A 280 17.18 24.84 -33.58
#